data_AF-A0A166EJU2-F1
#
_entry.id   AF-A0A166EJU2-F1
#
_cell.length_a   1.000
_cell.length_b   1.000
_cell.length_c   1.000
_cell.angle_alpha   90.00
_cell.angle_beta   90.00
_cell.angle_gamma   90.00
#
_symmetry.space_group_name_H-M   'P 1'
#
loop_
_entity.id
_entity.type
_entity.pdbx_description
1 polymer ?
#
loop_
_entity_poly.entity_id
_entity_poly.type
_entity_poly.pdbx_seq_one_letter_code
_entity_poly.pdbx_strand_id
1 'polypeptide(L)'
;MIKEPILVDYKYDSTVDALSIKVKNYEHERSVELTDDVIMDFNKDNEFIALEILNASYVLDVNESSLENIRDISLSVKVTDYVIFVNAIFTLPVSNHEEIKLTNASIANDINLPKWDANLVTA
;
A
#
# COMPACT_ATOMS: atom_id res chain seq x y z
N MET A 1 23.05 -3.09 8.29
CA MET A 1 22.52 -4.28 7.61
C MET A 1 21.32 -3.79 6.82
N ILE A 2 21.40 -3.76 5.49
CA ILE A 2 20.26 -3.35 4.65
C ILE A 2 19.32 -4.56 4.63
N LYS A 3 18.08 -4.41 5.11
CA LYS A 3 17.06 -5.46 4.97
C LYS A 3 16.66 -5.51 3.50
N GLU A 4 16.66 -6.71 2.91
CA GLU A 4 16.11 -6.94 1.59
C GLU A 4 14.63 -6.50 1.55
N PRO A 5 14.16 -5.91 0.44
CA PRO A 5 12.77 -5.49 0.34
C PRO A 5 11.84 -6.71 0.29
N ILE A 6 10.65 -6.56 0.88
CA ILE A 6 9.62 -7.60 0.85
C ILE A 6 8.88 -7.51 -0.48
N LEU A 7 8.68 -8.64 -1.14
CA LEU A 7 7.98 -8.68 -2.43
C LEU A 7 6.47 -8.66 -2.26
N VAL A 8 5.79 -7.84 -3.07
CA VAL A 8 4.33 -7.74 -3.14
C VAL A 8 3.80 -8.04 -4.54
N ASP A 9 2.57 -8.53 -4.61
CA ASP A 9 1.74 -8.54 -5.80
C ASP A 9 0.65 -7.47 -5.66
N TYR A 10 0.09 -7.01 -6.78
CA TYR A 10 -1.08 -6.12 -6.76
C TYR A 10 -2.25 -6.71 -7.57
N LYS A 11 -3.45 -6.23 -7.25
CA LYS A 11 -4.65 -6.45 -8.02
C LYS A 11 -5.50 -5.20 -7.97
N TYR A 12 -5.89 -4.70 -9.13
CA TYR A 12 -6.88 -3.64 -9.27
C TYR A 12 -8.24 -4.23 -9.63
N ASP A 13 -9.31 -3.74 -9.00
CA ASP A 13 -10.70 -4.09 -9.29
C ASP A 13 -11.44 -2.84 -9.77
N SER A 14 -11.66 -2.75 -11.08
CA SER A 14 -12.36 -1.63 -11.72
C SER A 14 -13.84 -1.56 -11.38
N THR A 15 -14.46 -2.62 -10.82
CA THR A 15 -15.87 -2.59 -10.46
C THR A 15 -16.16 -1.73 -9.23
N VAL A 16 -15.14 -1.54 -8.38
CA VAL A 16 -15.21 -0.80 -7.12
C VAL A 16 -14.12 0.26 -6.98
N ASP A 17 -13.31 0.47 -8.02
CA ASP A 17 -12.13 1.35 -8.02
C ASP A 17 -11.22 1.12 -6.81
N ALA A 18 -10.84 -0.14 -6.60
CA ALA A 18 -10.02 -0.55 -5.46
C ALA A 18 -8.71 -1.21 -5.92
N LEU A 19 -7.60 -0.75 -5.36
CA LEU A 19 -6.27 -1.32 -5.58
C LEU A 19 -5.79 -2.03 -4.32
N SER A 20 -5.61 -3.35 -4.39
CA SER A 20 -5.02 -4.15 -3.32
C SER A 20 -3.57 -4.47 -3.63
N ILE A 21 -2.66 -4.21 -2.69
CA ILE A 21 -1.22 -4.51 -2.77
C ILE A 21 -0.88 -5.41 -1.59
N LYS A 22 -0.41 -6.63 -1.84
CA LYS A 22 -0.31 -7.67 -0.82
C LYS A 22 0.97 -8.48 -0.89
N VAL A 23 1.49 -8.88 0.27
CA VAL A 23 2.54 -9.90 0.35
C VAL A 23 1.94 -11.29 0.15
N LYS A 24 2.75 -12.23 -0.32
CA LYS A 24 2.31 -13.61 -0.59
C LYS A 24 2.07 -14.39 0.70
N ASN A 25 0.95 -15.13 0.75
CA ASN A 25 0.67 -16.19 1.74
C ASN A 25 0.66 -15.75 3.21
N TYR A 26 -0.16 -14.74 3.56
CA TYR A 26 -0.40 -14.39 4.97
C TYR A 26 -1.89 -14.47 5.32
N GLU A 27 -2.15 -14.90 6.55
CA GLU A 27 -3.49 -14.91 7.13
C GLU A 27 -3.81 -13.53 7.70
N HIS A 28 -4.96 -12.98 7.29
CA HIS A 28 -5.49 -11.72 7.81
C HIS A 28 -5.97 -11.88 9.25
N GLU A 29 -5.62 -10.92 10.09
CA GLU A 29 -6.11 -10.81 11.47
C GLU A 29 -6.90 -9.51 11.66
N ARG A 30 -6.36 -8.37 11.20
CA ARG A 30 -6.98 -7.07 11.43
C ARG A 30 -6.64 -6.04 10.36
N SER A 31 -7.48 -5.02 10.28
CA SER A 31 -7.34 -3.86 9.40
C SER A 31 -7.24 -2.58 10.23
N VAL A 32 -6.48 -1.61 9.72
CA VAL A 32 -6.38 -0.25 10.26
C VAL A 32 -6.65 0.72 9.11
N GLU A 33 -7.72 1.49 9.22
CA GLU A 33 -8.01 2.60 8.31
C GLU A 33 -7.03 3.73 8.60
N LEU A 34 -6.08 3.97 7.68
CA LEU A 34 -5.10 5.05 7.82
C LEU A 34 -5.71 6.40 7.41
N THR A 35 -6.61 6.36 6.44
CA THR A 35 -7.47 7.46 5.94
C THR A 35 -8.77 6.85 5.40
N ASP A 36 -9.73 7.67 4.99
CA ASP A 36 -10.99 7.21 4.37
C ASP A 36 -10.76 6.30 3.14
N ASP A 37 -9.66 6.48 2.42
CA ASP A 37 -9.36 5.76 1.17
C ASP A 37 -8.18 4.79 1.29
N VAL A 38 -7.54 4.65 2.45
CA VAL A 38 -6.34 3.81 2.59
C VAL A 38 -6.45 2.94 3.83
N ILE A 39 -6.47 1.63 3.61
CA ILE A 39 -6.60 0.61 4.64
C ILE A 39 -5.34 -0.24 4.66
N MET A 40 -4.86 -0.54 5.86
CA MET A 40 -3.67 -1.33 6.09
C MET A 40 -4.02 -2.59 6.87
N ASP A 41 -3.69 -3.75 6.33
CA ASP A 41 -3.97 -5.04 6.94
C ASP A 41 -2.73 -5.62 7.63
N PHE A 42 -2.98 -6.35 8.71
CA PHE A 42 -1.97 -7.02 9.52
C PHE A 42 -2.32 -8.49 9.77
N ASN A 43 -1.28 -9.32 9.92
CA ASN A 43 -1.42 -10.67 10.45
C ASN A 43 -1.47 -10.68 11.99
N LYS A 44 -1.66 -11.86 12.57
CA LYS A 44 -1.66 -12.10 14.03
C LYS A 44 -0.38 -11.66 14.75
N ASP A 45 0.74 -11.61 14.03
CA ASP A 45 2.05 -11.21 14.55
C ASP A 45 2.28 -9.69 14.44
N ASN A 46 1.26 -8.94 14.02
CA ASN A 46 1.28 -7.49 13.78
C ASN A 46 2.19 -7.04 12.63
N GLU A 47 2.49 -7.94 11.71
CA GLU A 47 3.24 -7.63 10.50
C GLU A 47 2.29 -7.18 9.39
N PHE A 48 2.74 -6.23 8.57
CA PHE A 48 1.97 -5.78 7.40
C PHE A 48 1.76 -6.92 6.41
N ILE A 49 0.52 -7.03 5.92
CA ILE A 49 0.16 -8.02 4.90
C ILE A 49 -0.40 -7.41 3.62
N ALA A 50 -1.12 -6.30 3.73
CA ALA A 50 -1.70 -5.64 2.57
C ALA A 50 -1.95 -4.15 2.80
N LEU A 51 -1.93 -3.40 1.69
CA LEU A 51 -2.44 -2.05 1.57
C LEU A 51 -3.59 -2.08 0.58
N GLU A 52 -4.75 -1.60 0.98
CA GLU A 52 -5.89 -1.37 0.09
C GLU A 52 -6.10 0.13 -0.09
N ILE A 53 -6.19 0.56 -1.35
CA ILE A 53 -6.49 1.94 -1.73
C ILE A 53 -7.85 1.94 -2.40
N LEU A 54 -8.84 2.54 -1.75
CA LEU A 54 -10.17 2.78 -2.29
C LEU A 54 -10.16 4.05 -3.14
N ASN A 55 -11.10 4.16 -4.08
CA ASN A 55 -11.16 5.26 -5.04
C ASN A 55 -9.79 5.51 -5.70
N ALA A 56 -9.09 4.42 -6.07
CA ALA A 56 -7.68 4.46 -6.43
C ALA A 56 -7.40 5.39 -7.63
N SER A 57 -8.32 5.45 -8.60
CA SER A 57 -8.24 6.35 -9.75
C SER A 57 -8.24 7.82 -9.32
N TYR A 58 -9.03 8.16 -8.30
CA TYR A 58 -9.10 9.49 -7.72
C TYR A 58 -7.87 9.79 -6.84
N VAL A 59 -7.48 8.86 -5.98
CA VAL A 59 -6.31 9.03 -5.08
C VAL A 59 -5.02 9.25 -5.87
N LEU A 60 -4.86 8.56 -6.99
CA LEU A 60 -3.65 8.63 -7.82
C LEU A 60 -3.79 9.57 -9.02
N ASP A 61 -4.95 10.18 -9.24
CA ASP A 61 -5.24 11.06 -10.38
C ASP A 61 -4.82 10.43 -11.72
N VAL A 62 -5.36 9.23 -11.99
CA VAL A 62 -5.14 8.45 -13.21
C VAL A 62 -6.42 7.75 -13.63
N ASN A 63 -6.49 7.35 -14.90
CA ASN A 63 -7.58 6.52 -15.38
C ASN A 63 -7.43 5.07 -14.88
N GLU A 64 -8.56 4.38 -14.71
CA GLU A 64 -8.61 2.97 -14.30
C GLU A 64 -7.72 2.04 -15.14
N SER A 65 -7.63 2.28 -16.45
CA SER A 65 -6.76 1.51 -17.37
C SER A 65 -5.28 1.56 -17.00
N SER A 66 -4.84 2.64 -16.36
CA SER A 66 -3.46 2.78 -15.86
C SER A 66 -3.23 1.89 -14.63
N LEU A 67 -4.26 1.73 -13.79
CA LEU A 67 -4.22 0.91 -12.58
C LEU A 67 -4.30 -0.59 -12.86
N GLU A 68 -4.86 -0.98 -14.01
CA GLU A 68 -4.80 -2.38 -14.50
C GLU A 68 -3.38 -2.80 -14.93
N ASN A 69 -2.48 -1.84 -15.18
CA ASN A 69 -1.19 -2.07 -15.83
C ASN A 69 -0.02 -1.40 -15.08
N ILE A 70 -0.07 -1.36 -13.74
CA ILE A 70 0.99 -0.80 -12.90
C ILE A 70 2.31 -1.51 -13.20
N ARG A 71 3.36 -0.72 -13.43
CA ARG A 71 4.71 -1.22 -13.76
C ARG A 71 5.46 -1.59 -12.50
N ASP A 72 5.51 -0.66 -11.56
CA ASP A 72 6.23 -0.81 -10.31
C ASP A 72 5.48 -0.17 -9.17
N ILE A 73 5.59 -0.77 -7.99
CA ILE A 73 5.12 -0.22 -6.72
C ILE A 73 6.28 -0.27 -5.74
N SER A 74 6.50 0.84 -5.03
CA SER A 74 7.40 0.92 -3.88
C SER A 74 6.62 1.44 -2.69
N LEU A 75 6.58 0.65 -1.62
CA LEU A 75 5.94 0.98 -0.36
C LEU A 75 7.00 1.16 0.72
N SER A 76 6.89 2.22 1.51
CA SER A 76 7.61 2.37 2.76
C SER A 76 6.62 2.48 3.89
N VAL A 77 6.71 1.55 4.84
CA VAL A 77 5.87 1.54 6.03
C VAL A 77 6.72 1.83 7.25
N LYS A 78 6.20 2.66 8.14
CA LYS A 78 6.83 2.97 9.42
C LYS A 78 5.80 3.03 10.53
N VAL A 79 6.07 2.27 11.59
CA VAL A 79 5.32 2.30 12.84
C VAL A 79 6.22 2.84 13.95
N THR A 80 5.74 3.85 14.64
CA THR A 80 6.38 4.46 15.81
C THR A 80 5.47 4.36 17.04
N ASP A 81 5.89 4.87 18.19
CA ASP A 81 4.99 4.96 19.36
C ASP A 81 3.74 5.82 19.11
N TYR A 82 3.79 6.74 18.15
CA TYR A 82 2.77 7.78 17.99
C TYR A 82 2.02 7.71 16.68
N VAL A 83 2.65 7.20 15.63
CA VAL A 83 2.09 7.23 14.27
C VAL A 83 2.39 5.94 13.53
N ILE A 84 1.40 5.49 12.77
CA ILE A 84 1.50 4.50 11.69
C ILE A 84 1.49 5.30 10.39
N PHE A 85 2.49 5.10 9.55
CA PHE A 85 2.66 5.85 8.30
C PHE A 85 2.98 4.91 7.15
N VAL A 86 2.37 5.16 6.00
CA VAL A 86 2.74 4.54 4.73
C VAL A 86 3.00 5.61 3.67
N ASN A 87 4.03 5.38 2.86
CA ASN A 87 4.26 6.07 1.61
C ASN A 87 4.24 5.04 0.49
N ALA A 88 3.45 5.30 -0.55
CA ALA A 88 3.34 4.45 -1.71
C ALA A 88 3.69 5.24 -2.97
N ILE A 89 4.58 4.70 -3.79
CA ILE A 89 5.04 5.26 -5.05
C ILE A 89 4.72 4.26 -6.15
N PHE A 90 4.10 4.75 -7.23
CA PHE A 90 3.64 3.95 -8.36
C PHE A 90 4.28 4.46 -9.63
N THR A 91 4.80 3.55 -10.45
CA THR A 91 5.13 3.81 -11.85
C THR A 91 3.99 3.29 -12.70
N LEU A 92 3.26 4.19 -13.36
CA LEU A 92 2.03 3.89 -14.09
C LEU A 92 2.14 4.29 -15.56
N PRO A 93 1.59 3.51 -16.49
CA PRO A 93 1.45 3.94 -17.87
C PRO A 93 0.30 4.96 -17.97
N VAL A 94 0.59 6.21 -18.31
CA VAL A 94 -0.41 7.25 -18.52
C VAL A 94 -0.31 7.70 -19.98
N SER A 95 -1.32 7.34 -20.77
CA SER A 95 -1.33 7.54 -22.23
C SER A 95 -0.11 6.90 -22.92
N ASN A 96 0.88 7.69 -23.31
CA ASN A 96 2.03 7.25 -24.13
C ASN A 96 3.37 7.36 -23.38
N HIS A 97 3.34 7.62 -22.07
CA HIS A 97 4.53 7.72 -21.23
C HIS A 97 4.28 7.11 -19.85
N GLU A 98 5.34 6.96 -19.08
CA GLU A 98 5.26 6.54 -17.68
C GLU A 98 5.20 7.77 -16.78
N GLU A 99 4.30 7.72 -15.79
CA GLU A 99 4.21 8.73 -14.74
C GLU A 99 4.46 8.10 -13.38
N ILE A 100 5.08 8.89 -12.51
CA ILE A 100 5.20 8.57 -11.09
C ILE A 100 4.04 9.22 -10.35
N LYS A 101 3.24 8.39 -9.68
CA LYS A 101 2.20 8.84 -8.75
C LYS A 101 2.58 8.43 -7.34
N LEU A 102 2.12 9.20 -6.36
CA LEU A 102 2.40 8.95 -4.96
C LEU A 102 1.16 9.18 -4.12
N THR A 103 1.01 8.35 -3.10
CA THR A 103 0.07 8.61 -2.01
C THR A 103 0.75 8.36 -0.67
N ASN A 104 0.25 9.02 0.36
CA ASN A 104 0.71 8.85 1.71
C ASN A 104 -0.51 8.80 2.63
N ALA A 105 -0.44 7.98 3.66
CA ALA A 105 -1.49 7.85 4.64
C ALA A 105 -0.88 7.67 6.03
N SER A 106 -1.53 8.25 7.04
CA SER A 106 -1.05 8.15 8.40
C SER A 106 -2.17 8.31 9.42
N ILE A 107 -2.06 7.55 10.50
CA ILE A 107 -2.94 7.65 11.66
C ILE A 107 -2.15 7.56 12.96
N ALA A 108 -2.72 8.05 14.05
CA ALA A 108 -2.16 7.85 15.39
C ALA A 108 -2.05 6.35 15.72
N ASN A 109 -0.96 5.95 16.38
CA ASN A 109 -0.77 4.57 16.84
C ASN A 109 -1.52 4.30 18.15
N ASP A 110 -2.81 4.55 18.17
CA ASP A 110 -3.64 4.39 19.38
C ASP A 110 -3.88 2.91 19.73
N ILE A 111 -3.59 2.01 18.79
CA ILE A 111 -3.67 0.55 18.96
C ILE A 111 -2.38 -0.08 19.49
N ASN A 112 -1.36 0.73 19.83
CA ASN A 112 -0.09 0.30 20.39
C ASN A 112 0.62 -0.79 19.57
N LEU A 113 0.64 -0.63 18.24
CA LEU A 113 1.43 -1.47 17.35
C LEU A 113 2.93 -1.40 17.73
N PRO A 114 3.67 -2.53 17.70
CA PRO A 114 5.12 -2.52 17.90
C PRO A 114 5.83 -1.64 16.87
N LYS A 115 6.97 -1.05 17.24
CA LYS A 115 7.79 -0.26 16.32
C LYS A 115 8.45 -1.15 15.28
N TRP A 116 8.34 -0.76 14.02
CA TRP A 116 9.06 -1.39 12.93
C TRP A 116 9.02 -0.51 11.67
N ASP A 117 9.88 -0.85 10.73
CA ASP A 117 9.92 -0.29 9.39
C ASP A 117 10.12 -1.42 8.37
N ALA A 118 9.48 -1.27 7.21
CA ALA A 118 9.67 -2.16 6.07
C ALA A 118 9.60 -1.37 4.77
N ASN A 119 10.36 -1.85 3.79
CA ASN A 119 10.22 -1.44 2.40
C ASN A 119 9.72 -2.64 1.61
N LEU A 120 8.72 -2.41 0.77
CA LEU A 120 8.13 -3.43 -0.07
C LEU A 120 8.12 -2.98 -1.52
N VAL A 121 8.35 -3.91 -2.43
CA VAL A 121 8.39 -3.64 -3.86
C VAL A 121 7.67 -4.72 -4.64
N THR A 122 7.14 -4.38 -5.82
CA THR A 122 6.63 -5.38 -6.76
C THR A 122 7.73 -6.38 -7.14
N ALA A 123 7.34 -7.66 -7.24
CA ALA A 123 8.23 -8.77 -7.61
C ALA A 123 8.68 -8.74 -9.08
#